data_AF-A0AAU2GPL5-F1
#
_entry.id   AF-A0AAU2GPL5-F1
#
_cell.length_a   1.000
_cell.length_b   1.000
_cell.length_c   1.000
_cell.angle_alpha   90.00
_cell.angle_beta   90.00
_cell.angle_gamma   90.00
#
_symmetry.space_group_name_H-M   'P 1'
#
loop_
_entity.id
_entity.type
_entity.pdbx_description
1 polymer ?
#
loop_
_entity_poly.entity_id
_entity_poly.type
_entity_poly.pdbx_seq_one_letter_code
_entity_poly.pdbx_strand_id
1 'polypeptide(L)'
;MGRTVPLRPEVSRQVGEHLAAAGPEGVRFTSTWGSRDVLDVTLVRPELVAEVSADRAVDRGGVWRHPLRFKRLRLDVGLEDVPRFGQGPTAVVG
;
A
#
# COMPACT_ATOMS: atom_id res chain seq x y z
N MET A 1 -3.48 -12.64 -15.91
CA MET A 1 -2.63 -12.40 -14.73
C MET A 1 -2.67 -10.94 -14.37
N GLY A 2 -2.99 -10.63 -13.11
CA GLY A 2 -3.54 -9.34 -12.69
C GLY A 2 -2.55 -8.18 -12.81
N ARG A 3 -3.00 -7.03 -13.31
CA ARG A 3 -2.28 -5.76 -13.14
C ARG A 3 -2.76 -5.11 -11.84
N THR A 4 -1.87 -4.43 -11.12
CA THR A 4 -2.32 -3.41 -10.16
C THR A 4 -3.06 -2.35 -10.98
N VAL A 5 -4.26 -1.99 -10.56
CA VAL A 5 -5.08 -0.97 -11.21
C VAL A 5 -5.46 0.08 -10.17
N PRO A 6 -5.74 1.32 -10.59
CA PRO A 6 -6.29 2.33 -9.69
C PRO A 6 -7.51 1.82 -8.95
N LEU A 7 -7.72 2.31 -7.73
CA LEU A 7 -8.95 2.04 -6.98
C LEU A 7 -10.16 2.54 -7.77
N ARG A 8 -11.31 1.89 -7.56
CA ARG A 8 -12.57 2.44 -8.04
C ARG A 8 -12.79 3.81 -7.36
N PRO A 9 -13.39 4.81 -8.04
CA PRO A 9 -13.54 6.16 -7.48
C PRO A 9 -14.19 6.18 -6.09
N GLU A 10 -15.24 5.38 -5.90
CA GLU A 10 -15.93 5.28 -4.61
C GLU A 10 -15.04 4.76 -3.49
N VAL A 11 -14.23 3.73 -3.76
CA VAL A 11 -13.27 3.18 -2.81
C VAL A 11 -12.16 4.20 -2.51
N SER A 12 -11.71 4.94 -3.53
CA SER A 12 -10.72 6.00 -3.35
C SER A 12 -11.23 7.10 -2.42
N ARG A 13 -12.50 7.51 -2.57
CA ARG A 13 -13.13 8.51 -1.69
C ARG A 13 -13.24 7.98 -0.27
N GLN A 14 -13.73 6.75 -0.10
CA GLN A 14 -13.82 6.11 1.21
C GLN A 14 -12.45 6.07 1.92
N VAL A 15 -11.39 5.69 1.19
CA VAL A 15 -10.03 5.71 1.77
C VAL A 15 -9.63 7.13 2.14
N GLY A 16 -9.87 8.11 1.25
CA GLY A 16 -9.57 9.51 1.48
C GLY A 16 -10.22 10.10 2.74
N GLU A 17 -11.46 9.72 3.04
CA GLU A 17 -12.20 10.17 4.23
C GLU A 17 -11.55 9.76 5.56
N HIS A 18 -10.74 8.70 5.55
CA HIS A 18 -10.03 8.23 6.75
C HIS A 18 -8.59 8.76 6.86
N LEU A 19 -8.03 9.35 5.80
CA LEU A 19 -6.64 9.80 5.79
C LEU A 19 -6.46 11.12 6.56
N ALA A 20 -5.44 11.14 7.41
CA ALA A 20 -4.97 12.36 8.05
C ALA A 20 -3.71 12.89 7.34
N ALA A 21 -3.69 14.18 7.04
CA ALA A 21 -2.51 14.82 6.46
C ALA A 21 -1.29 14.65 7.38
N ALA A 22 -0.14 14.35 6.78
CA ALA A 22 1.13 14.41 7.49
C ALA A 22 1.53 15.88 7.75
N GLY A 23 2.45 16.10 8.68
CA GLY A 23 3.08 17.41 8.85
C GLY A 23 3.91 17.80 7.62
N PRO A 24 4.50 19.01 7.61
CA PRO A 24 5.24 19.54 6.46
C PRO A 24 6.57 18.83 6.16
N GLU A 25 6.81 17.63 6.70
CA GLU A 25 8.03 16.86 6.42
C GLU A 25 8.14 16.51 4.92
N GLY A 26 9.09 17.16 4.24
CA GLY A 26 9.21 17.22 2.78
C GLY A 26 9.95 16.05 2.13
N VAL A 27 9.40 14.84 2.22
CA VAL A 27 9.91 13.70 1.44
C VAL A 27 9.41 13.81 0.00
N ARG A 28 10.34 13.69 -0.97
CA ARG A 28 10.03 13.70 -2.40
C ARG A 28 10.22 12.31 -3.00
N PHE A 29 9.29 11.92 -3.86
CA PHE A 29 9.34 10.68 -4.62
C PHE A 29 9.55 10.99 -6.10
N THR A 30 10.18 10.06 -6.83
CA THR A 30 10.27 10.14 -8.29
C THR A 30 9.20 9.25 -8.92
N SER A 31 8.72 9.63 -10.10
CA SER A 31 7.59 8.95 -10.78
C SER A 31 7.90 7.51 -11.20
N THR A 32 9.17 7.22 -11.52
CA THR A 32 9.65 5.88 -11.85
C THR A 32 11.10 5.69 -11.40
N TRP A 33 11.54 4.44 -11.33
CA TRP A 33 12.95 4.12 -11.10
C TRP A 33 13.85 4.78 -12.15
N GLY A 34 14.91 5.47 -11.71
CA GLY A 34 15.83 6.19 -12.58
C GLY A 34 15.32 7.51 -13.18
N SER A 35 14.04 7.86 -12.96
CA SER A 35 13.51 9.18 -13.37
C SER A 35 13.94 10.27 -12.38
N ARG A 36 14.09 11.49 -12.90
CA ARG A 36 14.27 12.71 -12.10
C ARG A 36 12.96 13.47 -11.90
N ASP A 37 11.88 13.03 -12.54
CA ASP A 37 10.57 13.68 -12.45
C ASP A 37 10.00 13.45 -11.05
N VAL A 38 9.77 14.55 -10.33
CA VAL A 38 9.18 14.51 -8.99
C VAL A 38 7.71 14.17 -9.11
N LEU A 39 7.30 13.14 -8.36
CA LEU A 39 5.90 12.75 -8.26
C LEU A 39 5.17 13.71 -7.31
N ASP A 40 4.06 14.27 -7.77
CA ASP A 40 3.15 15.03 -6.94
C ASP A 40 2.40 14.07 -6.00
N VAL A 41 2.66 14.18 -4.70
CA VAL A 41 2.10 13.29 -3.67
C VAL A 41 1.52 14.09 -2.52
N THR A 42 0.43 13.57 -1.96
CA THR A 42 -0.09 14.02 -0.66
C THR A 42 0.43 13.07 0.42
N LEU A 43 1.27 13.58 1.33
CA LEU A 43 1.76 12.81 2.46
C LEU A 43 0.69 12.68 3.54
N VAL A 44 0.57 11.48 4.10
CA VAL A 44 -0.45 11.14 5.10
C VAL A 44 0.20 10.43 6.29
N ARG A 45 -0.42 10.55 7.46
CA ARG A 45 0.03 9.83 8.66
C ARG A 45 -0.10 8.32 8.42
N PRO A 46 0.95 7.52 8.67
CA PRO A 46 0.95 6.09 8.38
C PRO A 46 0.25 5.28 9.48
N GLU A 47 -0.97 5.67 9.85
CA GLU A 47 -1.73 5.11 10.97
C GLU A 47 -2.85 4.13 10.54
N LEU A 48 -3.23 4.15 9.26
CA LEU A 48 -4.29 3.29 8.74
C LEU A 48 -3.75 1.97 8.18
N VAL A 49 -4.43 0.88 8.52
CA VAL A 49 -4.14 -0.45 8.00
C VAL A 49 -5.13 -0.82 6.89
N ALA A 50 -4.61 -1.30 5.77
CA ALA A 50 -5.38 -1.82 4.65
C ALA A 50 -5.07 -3.28 4.39
N GLU A 51 -6.12 -4.07 4.18
CA GLU A 51 -5.98 -5.46 3.74
C GLU A 51 -5.84 -5.48 2.21
N VAL A 52 -4.82 -6.19 1.73
CA VAL A 52 -4.55 -6.37 0.29
C VAL A 52 -4.34 -7.85 -0.02
N SER A 53 -4.74 -8.29 -1.21
CA SER A 53 -4.28 -9.57 -1.75
C SER A 53 -3.12 -9.33 -2.72
N ALA A 54 -2.01 -10.03 -2.49
CA ALA A 54 -0.86 -10.06 -3.38
C ALA A 54 -0.85 -11.36 -4.19
N ASP A 55 -0.64 -11.25 -5.50
CA ASP A 55 -0.33 -12.39 -6.36
C ASP A 55 1.17 -12.38 -6.67
N ARG A 56 1.79 -13.55 -6.74
CA ARG A 56 3.20 -13.71 -7.17
C ARG A 56 3.20 -14.07 -8.65
N ALA A 57 2.82 -13.11 -9.49
CA ALA A 57 2.80 -13.32 -10.92
C ALA A 57 4.23 -13.17 -11.46
N VAL A 58 4.69 -14.10 -12.29
CA VAL A 58 5.92 -13.93 -13.07
C VAL A 58 5.50 -13.64 -14.50
N ASP A 59 6.02 -12.56 -15.10
CA ASP A 59 5.76 -12.29 -16.51
C ASP A 59 6.62 -13.17 -17.44
N ARG A 60 6.34 -13.13 -18.74
CA ARG A 60 6.99 -14.00 -19.74
C ARG A 60 8.52 -13.81 -19.80
N GLY A 61 9.05 -12.70 -19.27
CA GLY A 61 10.47 -12.39 -19.18
C GLY A 61 11.13 -12.81 -17.86
N GLY A 62 10.41 -13.54 -16.99
CA GLY A 62 10.93 -13.95 -15.68
C GLY A 62 10.87 -12.85 -14.62
N VAL A 63 10.22 -11.71 -14.90
CA VAL A 63 10.12 -10.61 -13.93
C VAL A 63 8.97 -10.88 -12.97
N TRP A 64 9.29 -10.92 -11.68
CA TRP A 64 8.29 -10.96 -10.62
C TRP A 64 7.48 -9.67 -10.62
N ARG A 65 6.19 -9.81 -10.91
CA ARG A 65 5.18 -8.79 -10.69
C ARG A 65 4.41 -9.21 -9.45
N HIS A 66 4.43 -8.36 -8.44
CA HIS A 66 3.60 -8.55 -7.25
C HIS A 66 2.36 -7.66 -7.37
N PRO A 67 1.39 -7.97 -8.27
CA PRO A 67 0.21 -7.13 -8.36
C PRO A 67 -0.60 -7.25 -7.07
N LEU A 68 -1.03 -6.08 -6.58
CA LEU A 68 -1.82 -5.96 -5.38
C LEU A 68 -3.25 -5.61 -5.73
N ARG A 69 -4.20 -6.16 -4.97
CA ARG A 69 -5.60 -5.74 -4.98
C ARG A 69 -6.00 -5.30 -3.59
N PHE A 70 -6.53 -4.10 -3.49
CA PHE A 70 -7.18 -3.62 -2.28
C PHE A 70 -8.40 -4.48 -1.97
N LYS A 71 -8.53 -4.86 -0.69
CA LYS A 71 -9.69 -5.58 -0.18
C LYS A 71 -10.59 -4.66 0.63
N ARG A 72 -10.04 -4.04 1.68
CA ARG A 72 -10.76 -3.15 2.60
C ARG A 72 -9.79 -2.42 3.54
N LEU A 73 -10.27 -1.34 4.15
CA LEU A 73 -9.63 -0.79 5.36
C LEU A 73 -9.94 -1.67 6.57
N ARG A 74 -8.96 -1.80 7.46
CA ARG A 74 -9.06 -2.50 8.74
C ARG A 74 -9.09 -1.49 9.87
N LEU A 75 -10.24 -0.84 10.04
CA LEU A 75 -10.45 0.12 11.14
C LEU A 75 -10.45 -0.56 12.53
N ASP A 76 -10.50 -1.89 12.54
CA ASP A 76 -10.40 -2.77 13.69
C ASP A 76 -8.97 -3.17 14.06
N VAL A 77 -7.95 -2.72 13.31
CA VAL A 77 -6.54 -3.15 13.47
C VAL A 77 -5.63 -1.92 13.61
N GLY A 78 -4.82 -1.90 14.67
CA GLY A 78 -3.80 -0.87 14.91
C GLY A 78 -2.46 -1.20 14.22
N LEU A 79 -1.51 -0.26 14.25
CA LEU A 79 -0.19 -0.46 13.67
C LEU A 79 0.63 -1.50 14.44
N GLU A 80 0.45 -1.54 15.75
CA GLU A 80 1.08 -2.48 16.67
C GLU A 80 0.69 -3.93 16.40
N ASP A 81 -0.48 -4.15 15.80
CA ASP A 81 -0.99 -5.47 15.44
C ASP A 81 -0.41 -5.99 14.12
N VAL A 82 0.26 -5.13 13.34
CA VAL A 82 0.86 -5.48 12.07
C VAL A 82 2.33 -5.88 12.27
N PRO A 83 2.72 -7.11 11.90
CA PRO A 83 4.12 -7.53 11.98
C PRO A 83 5.01 -6.59 11.18
N ARG A 84 6.11 -6.15 11.79
CA ARG A 84 7.10 -5.33 11.09
C ARG A 84 7.73 -6.12 9.95
N PHE A 85 8.14 -5.43 8.90
CA PHE A 85 8.82 -6.07 7.78
C PHE A 85 10.04 -6.89 8.27
N GLY A 86 10.13 -8.15 7.84
CA GLY A 86 11.15 -9.10 8.30
C GLY A 86 10.82 -9.86 9.58
N GLN A 87 9.80 -9.43 10.34
CA GLN A 87 9.19 -10.23 11.39
C GLN A 87 8.00 -10.96 10.76
N GLY A 88 8.12 -12.29 10.59
CA GLY A 88 7.02 -13.10 10.09
C GLY A 88 5.77 -12.96 10.96
N PRO A 89 4.58 -13.33 10.46
CA PRO A 89 3.39 -13.37 11.30
C PRO A 89 3.67 -14.25 12.52
N THR A 90 3.44 -13.72 13.72
CA THR A 90 3.42 -14.52 14.94
C THR A 90 2.35 -15.57 14.73
N ALA A 91 2.75 -16.84 14.63
CA ALA A 91 1.81 -17.93 14.45
C ALA A 91 0.81 -17.89 15.62
N VAL A 92 -0.48 -17.74 15.30
CA VAL A 92 -1.53 -18.02 16.27
C VAL A 92 -1.46 -19.51 16.57
N VAL A 93 -0.95 -19.86 17.75
CA VAL A 93 -0.97 -21.23 18.25
C VAL A 93 -2.41 -21.48 18.70
N GLY A 94 -3.13 -22.31 17.95
CA GLY A 94 -4.42 -22.88 18.34
C GLY A 94 -4.23 -24.20 19.07
#